data_AF-A0A522S7E3-F1
#
_entry.id   AF-A0A522S7E3-F1
#
_cell.length_a   1.000
_cell.length_b   1.000
_cell.length_c   1.000
_cell.angle_alpha   90.00
_cell.angle_beta   90.00
_cell.angle_gamma   90.00
#
_symmetry.space_group_name_H-M   'P 1'
#
loop_
_entity.id
_entity.type
_entity.pdbx_description
1 polymer ?
#
loop_
_entity_poly.entity_id
_entity_poly.type
_entity_poly.pdbx_seq_one_letter_code
_entity_poly.pdbx_strand_id
1 'polypeptide(L)' 'MNDLPQPLTPADCDCRCVPVPFDMLVELLMSTFGFSSEAAIDAARKLAVDLPFQISEAGRA' A
#
# COMPACT_ATOMS: atom_id res chain seq x y z
N MET A 1 25.80 8.67 -5.97
CA MET A 1 24.93 7.49 -6.16
C MET A 1 24.68 6.94 -4.78
N ASN A 2 23.42 6.81 -4.35
CA ASN A 2 23.08 6.21 -3.06
C ASN A 2 23.21 4.69 -3.21
N ASP A 3 24.29 4.12 -2.67
CA ASP A 3 24.48 2.67 -2.54
C ASP A 3 23.52 2.14 -1.48
N LEU A 4 22.24 2.02 -1.84
CA LEU A 4 21.33 1.20 -1.06
C LEU A 4 21.75 -0.26 -1.25
N PRO A 5 21.82 -1.06 -0.16
CA PRO A 5 22.15 -2.47 -0.27
C PRO A 5 21.20 -3.14 -1.27
N GLN A 6 21.74 -4.02 -2.12
CA GLN A 6 20.92 -4.76 -3.05
C GLN A 6 19.84 -5.52 -2.26
N PRO A 7 18.56 -5.40 -2.65
CA PRO A 7 17.49 -6.14 -1.98
C PRO A 7 17.84 -7.63 -1.97
N LEU A 8 17.67 -8.27 -0.81
CA LEU A 8 17.79 -9.72 -0.71
C LEU A 8 16.62 -10.44 -1.41
N THR A 9 15.56 -9.70 -1.73
CA THR A 9 14.45 -10.14 -2.56
C THR A 9 14.88 -10.22 -4.03
N PRO A 10 14.51 -11.29 -4.75
CA PRO A 10 14.67 -11.35 -6.20
C PRO A 10 14.17 -10.07 -6.87
N ALA A 11 14.84 -9.61 -7.93
CA ALA A 11 14.47 -8.36 -8.61
C ALA A 11 13.02 -8.36 -9.10
N ASP A 12 12.52 -9.53 -9.47
CA ASP A 12 11.16 -9.85 -9.88
C ASP A 12 10.13 -9.77 -8.73
N CYS A 13 10.60 -9.66 -7.49
CA CYS A 13 9.79 -9.41 -6.29
C CYS A 13 10.00 -7.99 -5.72
N ASP A 14 10.69 -7.10 -6.45
CA ASP A 14 10.88 -5.72 -6.02
C ASP A 14 9.62 -4.88 -6.31
N CYS A 15 8.76 -4.75 -5.29
CA CYS A 15 7.50 -4.03 -5.40
C CYS A 15 7.63 -2.52 -5.12
N ARG A 16 8.84 -1.97 -4.93
CA ARG A 16 9.02 -0.58 -4.45
C ARG A 16 8.47 0.50 -5.38
N CYS A 17 8.29 0.20 -6.67
CA CYS A 17 7.71 1.10 -7.66
C CYS A 17 6.31 0.69 -8.11
N VAL A 18 5.75 -0.38 -7.54
CA VAL A 18 4.42 -0.88 -7.89
C VAL A 18 3.39 -0.13 -7.05
N PRO A 19 2.31 0.40 -7.66
CA PRO A 19 1.24 1.03 -6.91
C PRO A 19 0.66 0.07 -5.86
N VAL A 20 0.37 0.60 -4.68
CA VAL A 20 -0.21 -0.20 -3.60
C VAL A 20 -1.70 -0.41 -3.88
N PRO A 21 -2.22 -1.65 -3.86
CA PRO A 21 -3.64 -1.90 -4.03
C PRO A 21 -4.48 -1.31 -2.91
N PHE A 22 -5.55 -0.58 -3.25
CA PHE A 22 -6.41 0.08 -2.27
C PHE A 22 -7.09 -0.90 -1.29
N ASP A 23 -7.53 -2.06 -1.79
CA ASP A 23 -8.12 -3.15 -1.00
C ASP A 23 -7.16 -3.67 0.07
N MET A 24 -5.87 -3.82 -0.26
CA MET A 24 -4.85 -4.22 0.70
C MET A 24 -4.70 -3.21 1.85
N LEU A 25 -4.82 -1.91 1.58
CA LEU A 25 -4.80 -0.87 2.61
C LEU A 25 -6.02 -0.97 3.54
N VAL A 26 -7.20 -1.21 2.97
CA VAL A 26 -8.44 -1.40 3.75
C VAL A 26 -8.32 -2.65 4.63
N GLU A 27 -7.84 -3.76 4.08
CA GLU A 27 -7.63 -5.00 4.84
C GLU A 27 -6.61 -4.82 5.96
N LEU A 28 -5.52 -4.07 5.73
CA LEU A 28 -4.54 -3.73 6.77
C LEU A 28 -5.18 -2.93 7.91
N LEU A 29 -6.01 -1.94 7.59
CA LEU A 29 -6.71 -1.12 8.58
C LEU A 29 -7.68 -1.95 9.43
N MET A 30 -8.40 -2.88 8.80
CA MET A 30 -9.32 -3.78 9.49
C MET A 30 -8.56 -4.79 10.37
N SER A 31 -7.56 -5.47 9.81
CA SER A 31 -6.85 -6.56 10.49
C SER A 31 -5.91 -6.09 11.59
N THR A 32 -5.20 -4.98 11.37
CA THR A 32 -4.16 -4.49 12.28
C THR A 32 -4.73 -3.57 13.35
N PHE A 33 -5.72 -2.74 12.99
CA PHE A 33 -6.24 -1.70 13.86
C PHE A 33 -7.71 -1.91 14.26
N GLY A 34 -8.36 -2.97 13.78
CA GLY A 34 -9.73 -3.32 14.18
C GLY A 34 -10.81 -2.40 13.63
N PHE A 35 -10.53 -1.68 12.54
CA PHE A 35 -11.51 -0.79 11.92
C PHE A 35 -12.69 -1.60 11.34
N SER A 36 -13.89 -1.02 11.37
CA SER A 36 -14.98 -1.52 10.52
C SER A 36 -14.62 -1.29 9.05
N SER A 37 -15.23 -2.06 8.14
CA SER A 37 -14.99 -1.92 6.70
C SER A 37 -15.26 -0.49 6.20
N GLU A 38 -16.35 0.13 6.63
CA GLU A 38 -16.71 1.51 6.27
C GLU A 38 -15.69 2.53 6.78
N ALA A 39 -15.27 2.40 8.04
CA ALA A 39 -14.27 3.30 8.64
C ALA A 39 -12.89 3.13 7.99
N ALA A 40 -12.52 1.90 7.64
CA ALA A 40 -11.27 1.59 6.95
C ALA A 40 -11.23 2.19 5.54
N ILE A 41 -12.34 2.11 4.78
CA ILE A 41 -12.44 2.72 3.45
C ILE A 41 -12.31 4.24 3.53
N ASP A 42 -13.00 4.88 4.46
CA ASP A 42 -12.95 6.33 4.64
C ASP A 42 -11.55 6.81 5.06
N ALA A 43 -10.92 6.11 6.00
CA ALA A 43 -9.56 6.37 6.43
C ALA A 43 -8.55 6.18 5.28
N ALA A 44 -8.64 5.08 4.53
CA ALA A 44 -7.76 4.80 3.41
C ALA A 44 -7.86 5.89 2.32
N ARG A 45 -9.08 6.36 1.99
CA ARG A 45 -9.28 7.44 1.01
C ARG A 45 -8.71 8.78 1.47
N LYS A 46 -8.83 9.11 2.75
CA LYS A 46 -8.28 10.35 3.31
C LYS A 46 -6.76 10.32 3.32
N LEU A 47 -6.17 9.20 3.77
CA LEU A 47 -4.73 9.03 3.83
C LEU A 47 -4.10 8.92 2.43
N ALA A 48 -4.82 8.38 1.45
CA ALA A 48 -4.34 8.21 0.08
C ALA A 48 -3.83 9.51 -0.57
N VAL A 49 -4.37 10.66 -0.18
CA VAL A 49 -3.97 11.97 -0.70
C VAL A 49 -2.57 12.39 -0.23
N ASP A 50 -2.17 11.94 0.96
CA ASP A 50 -0.94 12.38 1.63
C ASP A 50 0.20 11.36 1.53
N LEU A 51 -0.05 10.19 0.93
CA LEU A 51 0.95 9.13 0.84
C LEU A 51 1.99 9.42 -0.26
N PRO A 52 3.28 9.14 0.01
CA PRO A 52 4.37 9.42 -0.94
C PRO A 52 4.44 8.40 -2.10
N PHE A 53 3.46 7.51 -2.23
CA PHE A 53 3.41 6.43 -3.22
C PHE A 53 2.03 6.37 -3.89
N GLN A 54 2.00 5.83 -5.10
CA GLN A 54 0.77 5.69 -5.87
C GLN A 54 -0.09 4.55 -5.30
N ILE A 55 -1.39 4.80 -5.18
CA ILE A 55 -2.38 3.78 -4.85
C ILE A 55 -3.12 3.43 -6.13
N SER A 56 -3.20 2.14 -6.45
CA SER A 56 -4.04 1.69 -7.55
C SER A 56 -5.50 1.54 -7.10
N GLU A 57 -6.43 1.74 -8.03
CA GLU A 57 -7.81 1.31 -7.78
C GLU A 57 -7.85 -0.21 -7.53
N ALA A 58 -8.79 -0.62 -6.69
CA ALA A 58 -8.92 -1.98 -6.19
C ALA A 58 -8.75 -3.02 -7.33
N GLY A 59 -7.81 -3.95 -7.14
CA GLY A 59 -7.61 -5.11 -8.02
C GLY A 59 -6.80 -4.89 -9.30
N ARG A 60 -6.10 -3.77 -9.50
CA ARG A 60 -5.16 -3.60 -10.63
C ARG A 60 -3.83 -2.98 -10.22
N ALA A 61 -2.85 -3.82 -9.92
CA ALA A 61 -1.44 -3.45 -9.81
C ALA A 61 -0.82 -3.18 -11.20
#